data_AF-A0A7R6VKL2-F1
#
_entry.id   AF-A0A7R6VKL2-F1
#
_cell.length_a   1.000
_cell.length_b   1.000
_cell.length_c   1.000
_cell.angle_alpha   90.00
_cell.angle_beta   90.00
_cell.angle_gamma   90.00
#
_symmetry.space_group_name_H-M   'P 1'
#
loop_
_entity.id
_entity.type
_entity.pdbx_description
1 polymer ?
#
loop_
_entity_poly.entity_id
_entity_poly.type
_entity_poly.pdbx_seq_one_letter_code
_entity_poly.pdbx_strand_id
1 'polypeptide(L)'
;MALETLTAQNFNDKVASHDIVILDFWAPWCGPCKEFGPIFEKVAQKHPDILFGKINTEEERDLAAYFNITSIPTVAILREGIVLFMQPGLLPEEALEDLIRQVKELDMDKVREEIAKQEQNPQ
;
A
#
# COMPACT_ATOMS: atom_id res chain seq x y z
N MET A 1 7.47 7.73 -13.35
CA MET A 1 8.05 7.86 -11.99
C MET A 1 7.32 6.85 -11.13
N ALA A 2 8.03 6.04 -10.34
CA ALA A 2 7.41 4.97 -9.55
C ALA A 2 6.62 5.48 -8.34
N LEU A 3 6.91 6.71 -7.90
CA LEU A 3 6.26 7.37 -6.78
C LEU A 3 5.25 8.40 -7.27
N GLU A 4 4.01 8.32 -6.79
CA GLU A 4 2.94 9.26 -7.10
C GLU A 4 2.12 9.63 -5.86
N THR A 5 1.49 10.82 -5.89
CA THR A 5 0.46 11.17 -4.92
C THR A 5 -0.87 10.60 -5.39
N LEU A 6 -1.49 9.77 -4.56
CA LEU A 6 -2.79 9.19 -4.87
C LEU A 6 -3.89 9.95 -4.15
N THR A 7 -4.96 10.22 -4.90
CA THR A 7 -6.18 10.90 -4.46
C THR A 7 -7.37 10.04 -4.84
N ALA A 8 -8.53 10.28 -4.23
CA ALA A 8 -9.76 9.56 -4.58
C ALA A 8 -10.08 9.59 -6.09
N GLN A 9 -9.63 10.64 -6.80
CA GLN A 9 -9.87 10.80 -8.24
C GLN A 9 -8.99 9.92 -9.11
N ASN A 10 -7.74 9.66 -8.72
CA ASN A 10 -6.79 8.90 -9.54
C ASN A 10 -6.53 7.47 -9.00
N PHE A 11 -6.95 7.19 -7.77
CA PHE A 11 -6.62 5.96 -7.07
C PHE A 11 -7.05 4.72 -7.86
N ASN A 12 -8.32 4.66 -8.28
CA ASN A 12 -8.85 3.50 -8.98
C ASN A 12 -8.13 3.24 -10.31
N ASP A 13 -7.92 4.28 -11.12
CA ASP A 13 -7.23 4.15 -12.41
C ASP A 13 -5.79 3.69 -12.22
N LYS A 14 -5.10 4.27 -11.23
CA LYS A 14 -3.70 3.94 -10.94
C LYS A 14 -3.56 2.52 -10.41
N VAL A 15 -4.43 2.09 -9.51
CA VAL A 15 -4.44 0.72 -8.98
C VAL A 15 -4.80 -0.29 -10.06
N ALA A 16 -5.79 0.00 -10.90
CA ALA A 16 -6.17 -0.90 -12.00
C ALA A 16 -5.08 -1.04 -13.08
N SER A 17 -4.21 -0.04 -13.22
CA SER A 17 -3.14 -0.02 -14.23
C SER A 17 -1.82 -0.66 -13.77
N HIS A 18 -1.73 -1.11 -12.50
CA HIS A 18 -0.51 -1.68 -11.94
C HIS A 18 -0.79 -2.97 -11.19
N ASP A 19 0.03 -4.00 -11.47
CA ASP A 19 -0.13 -5.30 -10.82
C ASP A 19 0.22 -5.24 -9.33
N ILE A 20 1.17 -4.39 -8.94
CA ILE A 20 1.59 -4.22 -7.54
C ILE A 20 1.56 -2.73 -7.19
N VAL A 21 0.89 -2.42 -6.09
CA VAL A 21 0.78 -1.05 -5.56
C VAL A 21 1.10 -1.07 -4.08
N ILE A 22 1.96 -0.15 -3.65
CA ILE A 22 2.30 0.04 -2.23
C ILE A 22 1.86 1.44 -1.83
N LEU A 23 1.08 1.53 -0.77
CA LEU A 23 0.48 2.77 -0.28
C LEU A 23 1.11 3.17 1.04
N ASP A 24 1.50 4.44 1.15
CA ASP A 24 1.89 5.12 2.38
C ASP A 24 0.79 6.11 2.78
N PHE A 25 0.07 5.80 3.86
CA PHE A 25 -0.91 6.69 4.47
C PHE A 25 -0.21 7.58 5.49
N TRP A 26 -0.15 8.88 5.19
CA TRP A 26 0.64 9.84 5.94
C TRP A 26 -0.14 11.13 6.25
N ALA A 27 0.46 12.00 7.06
CA ALA A 27 0.00 13.37 7.29
C ALA A 27 1.17 14.31 7.61
N PRO A 28 1.08 15.62 7.32
CA PRO A 28 2.19 16.57 7.52
C PRO A 28 2.54 16.83 8.99
N TRP A 29 1.60 16.60 9.90
CA TRP A 29 1.78 16.74 11.34
C TRP A 29 2.38 15.49 12.01
N CYS A 30 2.44 14.37 11.28
CA CYS A 30 2.94 13.09 11.79
C CYS A 30 4.48 13.06 11.77
N GLY A 31 5.09 13.05 12.95
CA GLY A 31 6.55 12.94 13.11
C GLY A 31 7.14 11.68 12.45
N PRO A 32 6.66 10.47 12.81
CA PRO A 32 7.16 9.23 12.21
C PRO A 32 6.99 9.16 10.69
N CYS A 33 5.94 9.76 10.14
CA CYS A 33 5.72 9.81 8.69
C CYS A 33 6.84 10.59 7.97
N LYS A 34 7.39 11.63 8.60
CA LYS A 34 8.53 12.40 8.04
C LYS A 34 9.81 11.58 8.00
N GLU A 35 9.98 10.63 8.93
CA GLU A 35 11.10 9.69 8.94
C GLU A 35 10.91 8.58 7.90
N PHE A 36 9.66 8.11 7.74
CA PHE A 36 9.33 7.06 6.77
C PHE A 36 9.39 7.54 5.31
N GLY A 37 8.98 8.78 5.03
CA GLY A 37 8.94 9.34 3.68
C GLY A 37 10.22 9.12 2.86
N PRO A 38 11.41 9.52 3.35
CA PRO A 38 12.68 9.27 2.65
C PRO A 38 12.98 7.79 2.40
N ILE A 39 12.60 6.90 3.32
CA ILE A 39 12.78 5.45 3.18
C ILE A 39 11.88 4.95 2.05
N PHE A 40 10.61 5.33 2.07
CA PHE A 40 9.62 4.97 1.05
C PHE A 40 10.04 5.43 -0.34
N GLU A 41 10.52 6.68 -0.45
CA GLU A 41 11.01 7.25 -1.71
C GLU A 41 12.25 6.53 -2.24
N LYS A 42 13.17 6.15 -1.34
CA LYS A 42 14.37 5.41 -1.71
C LYS A 42 14.04 4.01 -2.24
N VAL A 43 13.12 3.30 -1.59
CA VAL A 43 12.68 1.97 -2.04
C VAL A 43 11.91 2.07 -3.36
N ALA A 44 11.05 3.09 -3.50
CA ALA A 44 10.32 3.34 -4.74
C ALA A 44 11.26 3.50 -5.96
N GLN A 45 12.40 4.17 -5.79
CA GLN A 45 13.38 4.33 -6.87
C GLN A 45 14.02 3.01 -7.32
N LYS A 46 14.09 2.00 -6.46
CA LYS A 46 14.66 0.68 -6.80
C LYS A 46 13.67 -0.25 -7.51
N HIS A 47 12.37 0.05 -7.42
CA HIS A 47 11.30 -0.78 -7.95
C HIS A 47 10.43 0.01 -8.94
N PRO A 48 10.95 0.32 -10.14
CA PRO A 48 10.20 1.05 -11.16
C PRO A 48 9.00 0.28 -11.73
N ASP A 49 8.94 -1.02 -11.46
CA ASP A 49 7.85 -1.94 -11.82
C ASP A 49 6.66 -1.89 -10.86
N ILE A 50 6.80 -1.23 -9.71
CA ILE A 50 5.77 -1.13 -8.66
C ILE A 50 5.31 0.32 -8.56
N LEU A 51 4.00 0.53 -8.39
CA LEU A 51 3.46 1.85 -8.07
C LEU A 51 3.57 2.09 -6.56
N PHE A 52 4.26 3.17 -6.18
CA PHE A 52 4.31 3.68 -4.82
C PHE A 52 3.40 4.89 -4.71
N GLY A 53 2.32 4.77 -3.97
CA GLY A 53 1.32 5.81 -3.76
C GLY A 53 1.44 6.44 -2.37
N LYS A 54 1.55 7.76 -2.29
CA LYS A 54 1.41 8.50 -1.03
C LYS A 54 0.01 9.07 -0.93
N ILE A 55 -0.69 8.78 0.16
CA ILE A 55 -2.05 9.25 0.43
C ILE A 55 -2.02 10.11 1.70
N ASN A 56 -2.34 11.40 1.56
CA ASN A 56 -2.48 12.29 2.70
C ASN A 56 -3.85 12.10 3.34
N THR A 57 -3.87 11.51 4.53
CA THR A 57 -5.10 11.19 5.26
C THR A 57 -5.93 12.42 5.68
N GLU A 58 -5.33 13.61 5.75
CA GLU A 58 -6.05 14.86 6.04
C GLU A 58 -6.84 15.38 4.84
N GLU A 59 -6.29 15.20 3.64
CA GLU A 59 -6.87 15.66 2.37
C GLU A 59 -7.80 14.60 1.78
N GLU A 60 -7.41 13.33 1.84
CA GLU A 60 -8.10 12.19 1.23
C GLU A 60 -8.85 11.36 2.28
N ARG A 61 -9.74 12.02 3.03
CA ARG A 61 -10.46 11.41 4.17
C ARG A 61 -11.32 10.23 3.78
N ASP A 62 -11.99 10.31 2.63
CA ASP A 62 -12.85 9.22 2.14
C ASP A 62 -12.01 7.98 1.79
N LEU A 63 -10.83 8.18 1.21
CA LEU A 63 -9.91 7.10 0.89
C LEU A 63 -9.31 6.50 2.17
N ALA A 64 -8.92 7.33 3.13
CA ALA A 64 -8.48 6.87 4.45
C ALA A 64 -9.57 6.07 5.18
N ALA A 65 -10.83 6.51 5.10
CA ALA A 65 -11.97 5.80 5.67
C ALA A 65 -12.24 4.47 4.97
N TYR A 66 -12.14 4.42 3.63
CA TYR A 66 -12.27 3.19 2.85
C TYR A 66 -11.25 2.13 3.26
N PHE A 67 -10.00 2.53 3.49
CA PHE A 67 -8.95 1.65 4.01
C PHE A 67 -8.99 1.45 5.54
N ASN A 68 -9.99 2.02 6.22
CA ASN A 68 -10.14 1.97 7.67
C ASN A 68 -8.87 2.39 8.43
N ILE A 69 -8.20 3.44 7.94
CA ILE A 69 -6.96 3.96 8.51
C ILE A 69 -7.25 4.63 9.85
N THR A 70 -6.70 4.05 10.91
CA THR A 70 -6.88 4.52 12.29
C THR A 70 -5.58 5.02 12.92
N SER A 71 -4.44 4.71 12.32
CA SER A 71 -3.13 5.19 12.75
C SER A 71 -2.23 5.44 11.54
N ILE A 72 -1.28 6.36 11.70
CA ILE A 72 -0.32 6.73 10.65
C ILE A 72 1.10 6.79 11.24
N PRO A 73 2.15 6.45 10.45
CA PRO A 73 2.05 5.96 9.07
C PRO A 73 1.42 4.56 9.01
N THR A 74 0.70 4.25 7.94
CA THR A 74 0.22 2.90 7.66
C THR A 74 0.65 2.53 6.25
N VAL A 75 1.19 1.31 6.10
CA VAL A 75 1.59 0.78 4.80
C VAL A 75 0.59 -0.27 4.37
N ALA A 76 0.07 -0.14 3.15
CA ALA A 76 -0.75 -1.17 2.52
C ALA A 76 -0.11 -1.66 1.22
N ILE A 77 -0.22 -2.95 0.92
CA ILE A 77 0.25 -3.53 -0.33
C ILE A 77 -0.93 -4.19 -1.02
N LEU A 78 -1.17 -3.75 -2.25
CA LEU A 78 -2.16 -4.30 -3.14
C LEU A 78 -1.47 -5.07 -4.25
N ARG A 79 -2.05 -6.21 -4.63
CA ARG A 79 -1.68 -6.94 -5.83
C ARG A 79 -2.93 -7.23 -6.64
N GLU A 80 -2.95 -6.78 -7.89
CA GLU A 80 -4.09 -6.89 -8.81
C GLU A 80 -5.39 -6.33 -8.20
N GLY A 81 -5.28 -5.23 -7.46
CA GLY A 81 -6.38 -4.58 -6.74
C GLY A 81 -6.80 -5.26 -5.42
N ILE A 82 -6.20 -6.39 -5.05
CA ILE A 82 -6.46 -7.10 -3.79
C ILE A 82 -5.50 -6.61 -2.72
N VAL A 83 -6.02 -6.18 -1.56
CA VAL A 83 -5.19 -5.84 -0.40
C VAL A 83 -4.61 -7.11 0.20
N LEU A 84 -3.31 -7.32 0.04
CA LEU A 84 -2.61 -8.50 0.58
C LEU A 84 -2.06 -8.24 1.98
N PHE A 85 -1.67 -7.00 2.24
CA PHE A 85 -1.03 -6.61 3.48
C PHE A 85 -1.45 -5.20 3.84
N MET A 86 -1.70 -4.96 5.12
CA MET A 86 -1.91 -3.63 5.65
C MET A 86 -1.46 -3.62 7.10
N GLN A 87 -0.47 -2.79 7.42
CA GLN A 87 0.06 -2.71 8.77
C GLN A 87 0.32 -1.25 9.17
N PRO A 88 -0.14 -0.84 10.36
CA PRO A 88 0.24 0.42 10.93
C PRO A 88 1.68 0.40 11.44
N GLY A 89 2.36 1.54 11.33
CA GLY A 89 3.70 1.77 11.83
C GLY A 89 4.72 2.06 10.73
N LEU A 90 5.84 2.62 11.16
CA LEU A 90 7.00 2.87 10.31
C LEU A 90 7.69 1.55 10.02
N LEU A 91 8.01 1.30 8.75
CA LEU A 91 8.82 0.16 8.34
C LEU A 91 10.24 0.62 8.01
N PRO A 92 11.28 -0.05 8.54
CA PRO A 92 12.64 0.17 8.07
C PRO A 92 12.78 -0.32 6.62
N GLU A 93 13.78 0.21 5.91
CA GLU A 93 14.04 -0.10 4.49
C GLU A 93 14.09 -1.61 4.22
N GLU A 94 14.82 -2.36 5.04
CA GLU A 94 14.98 -3.81 4.91
C GLU A 94 13.65 -4.57 5.02
N ALA A 95 12.79 -4.17 5.97
CA ALA A 95 11.48 -4.79 6.13
C ALA A 95 10.56 -4.49 4.95
N LEU A 96 10.60 -3.27 4.40
CA LEU A 96 9.82 -2.91 3.22
C LEU A 96 10.27 -3.69 1.98
N GLU A 97 11.59 -3.86 1.80
CA GLU A 97 12.17 -4.68 0.73
C GLU A 97 11.79 -6.16 0.87
N ASP A 98 11.83 -6.70 2.09
CA ASP A 98 11.41 -8.09 2.36
C ASP A 98 9.93 -8.31 2.07
N LEU A 99 9.06 -7.34 2.37
CA LEU A 99 7.64 -7.40 2.01
C LEU A 99 7.45 -7.39 0.49
N ILE A 100 8.20 -6.53 -0.22
CA ILE A 100 8.17 -6.49 -1.69
C ILE A 100 8.57 -7.85 -2.28
N ARG A 101 9.63 -8.47 -1.77
CA ARG A 101 10.06 -9.80 -2.22
C ARG A 101 8.94 -10.83 -2.02
N GLN A 102 8.36 -10.89 -0.83
CA GLN A 102 7.27 -11.82 -0.52
C GLN A 102 6.06 -11.61 -1.44
N VAL A 103 5.68 -10.35 -1.66
CA VAL A 103 4.55 -10.01 -2.54
C VAL A 103 4.82 -10.38 -3.99
N LYS A 104 6.06 -10.28 -4.47
CA LYS A 104 6.45 -10.74 -5.81
C LYS A 104 6.44 -12.26 -5.96
N GLU A 105 6.84 -12.98 -4.91
CA GLU A 105 6.91 -14.44 -4.89
C GLU A 105 5.56 -15.12 -4.62
N LEU A 106 4.56 -14.37 -4.13
CA LEU A 106 3.22 -14.87 -3.86
C LEU A 106 2.56 -15.46 -5.12
N ASP A 107 1.85 -16.57 -4.93
CA ASP A 107 1.08 -17.24 -5.97
C ASP A 107 -0.36 -16.69 -5.93
N MET A 108 -0.68 -15.80 -6.87
CA MET A 108 -1.99 -15.13 -6.88
C MET A 108 -3.16 -16.07 -7.16
N ASP A 109 -2.93 -17.20 -7.83
CA ASP A 109 -3.98 -18.20 -8.04
C ASP A 109 -4.41 -18.79 -6.69
N LYS A 110 -3.43 -19.08 -5.81
CA LYS A 110 -3.72 -19.54 -4.44
C LYS A 110 -4.36 -18.47 -3.59
N VAL A 111 -3.89 -17.22 -3.66
CA VAL A 111 -4.47 -16.11 -2.90
C VAL A 111 -5.95 -15.93 -3.27
N ARG A 112 -6.28 -15.92 -4.57
CA ARG A 112 -7.66 -15.80 -5.04
C ARG A 112 -8.52 -16.98 -4.58
N GLU A 113 -7.98 -18.20 -4.61
CA GLU A 113 -8.68 -19.37 -4.08
C GLU A 113 -8.95 -19.26 -2.57
N GLU A 114 -8.01 -18.77 -1.77
CA GLU A 114 -8.18 -18.59 -0.33
C GLU A 114 -9.23 -17.53 0.00
N ILE A 115 -9.20 -16.38 -0.70
CA ILE A 115 -10.21 -15.33 -0.56
C ILE A 115 -11.59 -15.86 -0.91
N ALA A 116 -11.74 -16.57 -2.04
CA ALA A 116 -13.02 -17.18 -2.43
C ALA A 116 -13.52 -18.21 -1.41
N LYS A 117 -12.62 -18.95 -0.75
CA LYS A 117 -12.97 -19.89 0.33
C LYS A 117 -13.39 -19.17 1.61
N GLN A 118 -12.77 -18.02 1.94
CA GLN A 118 -13.13 -17.21 3.10
C GLN A 118 -14.47 -16.49 2.91
N GLU A 119 -14.77 -15.99 1.71
CA GLU A 119 -16.06 -15.36 1.40
C GLU A 119 -17.24 -16.36 1.45
N GLN A 120 -16.98 -17.65 1.20
CA GLN A 120 -17.99 -18.71 1.27
C GLN A 120 -18.28 -19.22 2.68
N ASN A 121 -17.53 -18.77 3.69
CA ASN A 121 -17.73 -19.18 5.08
C ASN A 121 -17.89 -17.95 5.98
N PRO A 122 -19.02 -17.20 5.87
CA PRO A 122 -19.31 -16.11 6.78
C PRO A 122 -19.49 -16.72 8.18
N GLN A 123 -18.54 -16.41 9.06
CA GLN A 123 -18.57 -16.83 10.44
C GLN A 123 -19.47 -15.92 11.27
#